data_AF-A0A351MSM9-F1
#
_entry.id   AF-A0A351MSM9-F1
#
_cell.length_a   1.000
_cell.length_b   1.000
_cell.length_c   1.000
_cell.angle_alpha   90.00
_cell.angle_beta   90.00
_cell.angle_gamma   90.00
#
_symmetry.space_group_name_H-M   'P 1'
#
loop_
_entity.id
_entity.type
_entity.pdbx_description
1 polymer ?
#
loop_
_entity_poly.entity_id
_entity_poly.type
_entity_poly.pdbx_seq_one_letter_code
_entity_poly.pdbx_strand_id
1 'polypeptide(L)'
;MATRWVPQGFDATRPVAIIAGRGRYPALMVEQARAQGIPVRLIAFKDETDPTLLASFPADQCQEIEVGKLGAMLTALKELGAAGAVMAGQITPRKLF
;
A
#
# COMPACT_ATOMS: atom_id res chain seq x y z
N MET A 1 20.52 -11.28 -4.07
CA MET A 1 20.32 -11.67 -5.49
C MET A 1 18.85 -11.51 -5.82
N ALA A 2 18.50 -10.77 -6.88
CA ALA A 2 17.10 -10.64 -7.31
C ALA A 2 16.64 -11.93 -7.99
N THR A 3 15.40 -12.36 -7.73
CA THR A 3 14.84 -13.59 -8.33
C THR A 3 14.46 -13.35 -9.81
N ARG A 4 14.27 -14.42 -10.59
CA ARG A 4 13.84 -14.33 -12.00
C ARG A 4 12.52 -13.59 -12.24
N TRP A 5 11.73 -13.36 -11.19
CA TRP A 5 10.41 -12.74 -11.26
C TRP A 5 10.44 -11.23 -11.01
N VAL A 6 11.60 -10.68 -10.67
CA VAL A 6 11.78 -9.24 -10.51
C VAL A 6 11.99 -8.62 -11.90
N PRO A 7 11.18 -7.61 -12.30
CA PRO A 7 11.33 -6.95 -13.58
C PRO A 7 12.73 -6.36 -13.78
N GLN A 8 13.20 -6.34 -15.03
CA GLN A 8 14.42 -5.65 -15.38
C GLN A 8 14.26 -4.15 -15.08
N GLY A 9 15.21 -3.56 -14.35
CA GLY A 9 15.13 -2.16 -13.93
C GLY A 9 14.35 -1.91 -12.63
N PHE A 10 14.02 -2.94 -11.86
CA PHE A 10 13.48 -2.76 -10.50
C PHE A 10 14.48 -2.02 -9.60
N ASP A 11 14.05 -0.87 -9.09
CA ASP A 11 14.83 -0.06 -8.15
C ASP A 11 14.42 -0.37 -6.71
N ALA A 12 15.25 -1.16 -6.02
CA ALA A 12 15.01 -1.57 -4.64
C ALA A 12 15.16 -0.43 -3.61
N THR A 13 15.63 0.75 -4.02
CA THR A 13 15.74 1.93 -3.15
C THR A 13 14.43 2.72 -3.06
N ARG A 14 13.52 2.52 -4.03
CA ARG A 14 12.21 3.16 -4.06
C ARG A 14 11.27 2.55 -3.01
N PRO A 15 10.24 3.30 -2.60
CA PRO A 15 9.29 2.82 -1.60
C PRO A 15 8.52 1.57 -2.04
N VAL A 16 8.03 0.83 -1.04
CA VAL A 16 7.03 -0.24 -1.22
C VAL A 16 5.66 0.29 -0.82
N ALA A 17 4.67 0.12 -1.69
CA ALA A 17 3.28 0.45 -1.37
C ALA A 17 2.60 -0.70 -0.64
N ILE A 18 1.97 -0.42 0.50
CA ILE A 18 1.09 -1.35 1.19
C ILE A 18 -0.35 -0.99 0.81
N ILE A 19 -1.02 -1.89 0.12
CA ILE A 19 -2.44 -1.81 -0.18
C ILE A 19 -3.16 -2.45 1.02
N ALA A 20 -3.68 -1.59 1.89
CA ALA A 20 -4.18 -1.97 3.21
C ALA A 20 -5.68 -2.27 3.19
N GLY A 21 -6.05 -3.45 3.66
CA GLY A 21 -7.43 -3.79 4.04
C GLY A 21 -7.65 -3.72 5.54
N ARG A 22 -8.61 -4.52 6.01
CA ARG A 22 -9.02 -4.61 7.42
C ARG A 22 -8.01 -5.38 8.28
N GLY A 23 -8.12 -5.14 9.59
CA GLY A 23 -7.42 -5.88 10.64
C GLY A 23 -6.06 -5.28 10.99
N ARG A 24 -5.32 -5.96 11.88
CA ARG A 24 -4.05 -5.46 12.42
C ARG A 24 -2.85 -5.70 11.51
N TYR A 25 -2.96 -6.63 10.57
CA TYR A 25 -1.84 -7.06 9.72
C TYR A 25 -1.21 -5.93 8.88
N PRO A 26 -1.97 -5.01 8.24
CA PRO A 26 -1.39 -3.88 7.51
C PRO A 26 -0.53 -2.98 8.40
N ALA A 27 -1.00 -2.67 9.62
CA ALA A 27 -0.26 -1.86 10.58
C ALA A 27 1.04 -2.55 11.03
N LEU A 28 0.99 -3.86 11.32
CA LEU A 28 2.20 -4.63 11.67
C LEU A 28 3.22 -4.61 10.53
N MET A 29 2.76 -4.70 9.28
CA MET A 29 3.65 -4.64 8.12
C MET A 29 4.32 -3.27 7.99
N VAL A 30 3.56 -2.18 8.16
CA VAL A 30 4.10 -0.82 8.19
C VAL A 30 5.11 -0.64 9.32
N GLU A 31 4.80 -1.09 10.53
CA GLU A 31 5.69 -1.01 11.69
C GLU A 31 7.03 -1.73 11.43
N GLN A 32 6.97 -2.96 10.93
CA GLN A 32 8.17 -3.75 10.64
C GLN A 32 8.99 -3.17 9.50
N ALA A 33 8.34 -2.68 8.43
CA ALA A 33 9.04 -2.04 7.32
C ALA A 33 9.76 -0.76 7.77
N ARG A 34 9.09 0.09 8.56
CA ARG A 34 9.70 1.29 9.15
C ARG A 34 10.86 0.94 10.09
N ALA A 35 10.72 -0.09 10.92
CA ALA A 35 11.79 -0.56 11.80
C ALA A 35 13.04 -1.04 11.03
N GLN A 36 12.85 -1.53 9.81
CA GLN A 36 13.95 -1.93 8.91
C GLN A 36 14.45 -0.78 8.01
N GLY A 37 13.93 0.43 8.18
CA GLY A 37 14.29 1.59 7.36
C GLY A 37 13.79 1.50 5.90
N ILE A 38 12.83 0.62 5.62
CA ILE A 38 12.25 0.48 4.28
C ILE A 38 11.26 1.63 4.06
N PRO A 39 11.41 2.46 3.01
CA PRO A 39 10.44 3.50 2.71
C PRO A 39 9.09 2.87 2.34
N VAL A 40 8.04 3.29 3.03
CA VAL A 40 6.68 2.77 2.81
C VAL A 40 5.73 3.84 2.32
N ARG A 41 4.78 3.42 1.49
CA ARG A 41 3.61 4.19 1.03
C ARG A 41 2.35 3.44 1.37
N LEU A 42 1.25 4.14 1.56
CA LEU A 42 -0.03 3.52 1.92
C LEU A 42 -1.08 3.78 0.85
N ILE A 43 -1.76 2.73 0.41
CA ILE A 43 -3.04 2.83 -0.29
C ILE A 43 -4.09 2.26 0.66
N ALA A 44 -4.96 3.12 1.15
CA ALA A 44 -6.05 2.78 2.04
C ALA A 44 -7.35 2.63 1.25
N PHE A 45 -8.19 1.67 1.65
CA PHE A 45 -9.57 1.59 1.20
C PHE A 45 -10.50 2.29 2.19
N LYS A 46 -11.30 3.22 1.67
CA LYS A 46 -12.35 3.90 2.43
C LYS A 46 -13.28 2.86 3.09
N ASP A 47 -13.64 3.10 4.35
CA ASP A 47 -14.48 2.24 5.19
C ASP A 47 -13.94 0.81 5.49
N GLU A 48 -12.76 0.45 4.96
CA GLU A 48 -12.13 -0.85 5.18
C GLU A 48 -10.79 -0.73 5.93
N THR A 49 -9.97 0.28 5.62
CA THR A 49 -8.69 0.50 6.31
C THR A 49 -8.91 1.17 7.66
N ASP A 50 -8.12 0.76 8.65
CA ASP A 50 -8.09 1.42 9.95
C ASP A 50 -7.70 2.91 9.78
N PRO A 51 -8.56 3.88 10.17
CA PRO A 51 -8.27 5.30 10.01
C PRO A 51 -7.05 5.75 10.83
N THR A 52 -6.71 5.05 11.91
CA THR A 52 -5.51 5.34 12.70
C THR A 52 -4.24 4.99 11.93
N LEU A 53 -4.28 3.94 11.10
CA LEU A 53 -3.18 3.60 10.20
C LEU A 53 -3.02 4.67 9.13
N LEU A 54 -4.12 5.11 8.51
CA LEU A 54 -4.10 6.18 7.51
C LEU A 54 -3.53 7.49 8.09
N ALA A 55 -3.99 7.89 9.27
CA ALA A 55 -3.49 9.08 9.97
C ALA A 55 -2.00 9.00 10.38
N SER A 56 -1.40 7.81 10.37
CA SER A 56 0.03 7.62 10.68
C SER A 56 0.97 7.94 9.50
N PHE A 57 0.41 8.37 8.35
CA PHE A 57 1.17 8.75 7.16
C PHE A 57 1.02 10.24 6.85
N PRO A 58 2.09 10.90 6.38
CA PRO A 58 1.99 12.19 5.70
C PRO A 58 1.09 12.09 4.46
N ALA A 59 0.38 13.17 4.13
CA ALA A 59 -0.58 13.21 3.03
C ALA A 59 0.04 12.92 1.65
N ASP A 60 1.33 13.22 1.45
CA ASP A 60 2.10 12.92 0.23
C ASP A 60 2.57 11.46 0.15
N GLN A 61 2.34 10.67 1.19
CA GLN A 61 2.81 9.27 1.30
C GLN A 61 1.67 8.26 1.43
N CYS A 62 0.43 8.73 1.41
CA CYS A 62 -0.75 7.89 1.45
C CYS A 62 -1.85 8.40 0.53
N GLN A 63 -2.70 7.48 0.08
CA GLN A 63 -3.89 7.81 -0.69
C GLN A 63 -5.04 6.90 -0.26
N GLU A 64 -6.21 7.49 -0.04
CA GLU A 64 -7.45 6.74 0.22
C GLU A 64 -8.24 6.59 -1.08
N ILE A 65 -8.73 5.37 -1.35
CA ILE A 65 -9.52 5.04 -2.55
C ILE A 65 -10.75 4.22 -2.17
N GLU A 66 -11.75 4.16 -3.06
CA GLU A 66 -12.87 3.24 -2.90
C GLU A 66 -12.52 1.83 -3.39
N VAL A 67 -13.13 0.81 -2.77
CA VAL A 67 -13.02 -0.58 -3.22
C VAL A 67 -13.57 -0.70 -4.65
N GLY A 68 -12.89 -1.48 -5.51
CA GLY A 68 -13.27 -1.69 -6.91
C GLY A 68 -12.76 -0.63 -7.88
N LYS A 69 -12.21 0.51 -7.41
CA LYS A 69 -11.62 1.54 -8.27
C LYS A 69 -10.19 1.19 -8.71
N LEU A 70 -10.05 0.15 -9.52
CA LEU A 70 -8.73 -0.31 -10.01
C LEU A 70 -7.92 0.80 -10.69
N GLY A 71 -8.58 1.64 -11.51
CA GLY A 71 -7.91 2.78 -12.16
C GLY A 71 -7.31 3.76 -11.16
N ALA A 72 -8.05 4.10 -10.09
CA ALA A 72 -7.55 4.98 -9.03
C ALA A 72 -6.38 4.34 -8.28
N MET A 73 -6.43 3.02 -8.02
CA MET A 73 -5.32 2.30 -7.40
C MET A 73 -4.05 2.33 -8.26
N LEU A 74 -4.18 2.15 -9.58
CA LEU A 74 -3.04 2.21 -10.50
C LEU A 74 -2.44 3.63 -10.58
N THR A 75 -3.29 4.67 -10.57
CA THR A 75 -2.84 6.06 -10.50
C THR A 75 -2.10 6.32 -9.18
N ALA A 76 -2.67 5.88 -8.05
CA ALA A 76 -2.06 6.05 -6.74
C ALA A 76 -0.67 5.40 -6.64
N LEU A 77 -0.53 4.17 -7.14
CA LEU A 77 0.77 3.49 -7.17
C LEU A 77 1.85 4.27 -7.94
N LYS A 78 1.46 4.93 -9.04
CA LYS A 78 2.36 5.76 -9.84
C LYS A 78 2.73 7.05 -9.10
N GLU A 79 1.74 7.75 -8.56
CA GLU A 79 1.92 9.03 -7.84
C GLU A 79 2.77 8.85 -6.58
N LEU A 80 2.56 7.76 -5.84
CA LEU A 80 3.32 7.43 -4.63
C LEU A 80 4.76 6.97 -4.94
N GLY A 81 5.09 6.77 -6.22
CA GLY A 81 6.43 6.47 -6.67
C GLY A 81 6.96 5.11 -6.18
N ALA A 82 6.10 4.16 -5.87
CA ALA A 82 6.52 2.86 -5.35
C ALA A 82 7.18 1.99 -6.46
N ALA A 83 8.21 1.22 -6.10
CA ALA A 83 8.81 0.22 -7.00
C ALA A 83 8.01 -1.09 -7.04
N GLY A 84 7.28 -1.38 -5.97
CA GLY A 84 6.44 -2.55 -5.85
C GLY A 84 5.31 -2.33 -4.85
N ALA A 85 4.35 -3.24 -4.85
CA ALA A 85 3.22 -3.20 -3.94
C ALA A 85 3.00 -4.56 -3.28
N VAL A 86 2.45 -4.54 -2.07
CA VAL A 86 2.00 -5.71 -1.33
C VAL A 86 0.59 -5.47 -0.81
N MET A 87 -0.26 -6.48 -0.89
CA MET A 87 -1.61 -6.44 -0.33
C MET A 87 -1.58 -7.05 1.06
N ALA A 88 -2.12 -6.33 2.04
CA ALA A 88 -2.17 -6.78 3.42
C ALA A 88 -3.58 -6.58 3.98
N GLY A 89 -4.08 -7.58 4.69
CA GLY A 89 -5.41 -7.53 5.31
C GLY A 89 -6.53 -7.95 4.37
N GLN A 90 -7.72 -8.12 4.95
CA GLN A 90 -8.90 -8.58 4.23
C GLN A 90 -9.72 -7.39 3.70
N ILE A 91 -10.31 -7.52 2.51
CA ILE A 91 -11.34 -6.61 2.02
C ILE A 91 -12.67 -7.36 2.03
N THR A 92 -13.73 -6.72 2.52
CA THR A 92 -15.09 -7.27 2.45
C THR A 92 -15.92 -6.41 1.50
N PRO A 93 -15.81 -6.63 0.18
CA PRO A 93 -16.46 -5.75 -0.78
C PRO A 93 -17.98 -5.81 -0.64
N ARG A 94 -18.60 -4.67 -0.32
CA ARG A 94 -20.07 -4.54 -0.26
C ARG A 94 -20.69 -4.18 -1.61
N LYS A 95 -19.96 -3.41 -2.44
CA LYS A 95 -20.31 -3.04 -3.81
C LYS A 95 -19.02 -2.98 -4.63
N LEU A 96 -18.81 -3.96 -5.50
CA LEU A 96 -17.71 -3.92 -6.48
C LEU A 96 -18.09 -3.13 -7.75
N PHE A 97 -19.40 -2.93 -7.94
CA PHE A 97 -20.04 -2.31 -9.11
C PHE A 97 -21.23 -1.47 -8.62
#